data_AF-A0A959USL1-F1
#
_entry.id   AF-A0A959USL1-F1
#
_cell.length_a   1.000
_cell.length_b   1.000
_cell.length_c   1.000
_cell.angle_alpha   90.00
_cell.angle_beta   90.00
_cell.angle_gamma   90.00
#
_symmetry.space_group_name_H-M   'P 1'
#
loop_
_entity.id
_entity.type
_entity.pdbx_description
1 polymer ?
#
loop_
_entity_poly.entity_id
_entity_poly.type
_entity_poly.pdbx_seq_one_letter_code
_entity_poly.pdbx_strand_id
1 'polypeptide(L)'
;WNNNNYLAYLVTCSGVEGPVTTSIGYTPAPDATGSTVSAIGCMKLSRQGTHMASVWTDPVVSTPQVFQSLMIVVLLDFNAMTGTFSNLRSDAVGPGTDILKGYGVEWSPSGRFLYVNDNGLVGGMASSSVYQYDVQDPDPMSTRTLVGGGSPAHGSMQLAPNGTIYIARLNGAQYLAGITDPDVAGSGCGYVNAAVTLGGVPST
;
A
#
# COMPACT_ATOMS: atom_id res chain seq x y z
N TRP A 1 -0.71 9.91 -14.96
CA TRP A 1 -2.01 9.23 -15.12
C TRP A 1 -2.06 8.60 -16.51
N ASN A 2 -2.65 7.41 -16.65
CA ASN A 2 -2.66 6.62 -17.88
C ASN A 2 -1.25 6.33 -18.43
N ASN A 3 -0.31 6.08 -17.53
CA ASN A 3 1.03 5.58 -17.84
C ASN A 3 1.59 4.82 -16.64
N ASN A 4 2.71 4.13 -16.84
CA ASN A 4 3.47 3.42 -15.82
C ASN A 4 4.91 3.97 -15.73
N ASN A 5 5.07 5.29 -15.89
CA ASN A 5 6.36 5.95 -15.82
C ASN A 5 6.71 6.28 -14.37
N TYR A 6 7.80 5.73 -13.89
CA TYR A 6 8.46 6.11 -12.65
C TYR A 6 9.56 7.13 -12.97
N LEU A 7 9.49 8.29 -12.31
CA LEU A 7 10.44 9.39 -12.47
C LEU A 7 11.31 9.48 -11.22
N ALA A 8 12.61 9.22 -11.37
CA ALA A 8 13.58 9.40 -10.29
C ALA A 8 14.40 10.66 -10.53
N TYR A 9 14.50 11.51 -9.51
CA TYR A 9 15.31 12.72 -9.51
C TYR A 9 16.43 12.59 -8.49
N LEU A 10 17.66 12.88 -8.89
CA LEU A 10 18.80 12.92 -7.98
C LEU A 10 18.84 14.28 -7.29
N VAL A 11 18.84 14.27 -5.95
CA VAL A 11 18.93 15.50 -5.15
C VAL A 11 20.33 15.58 -4.54
N THR A 12 21.04 16.67 -4.83
CA THR A 12 22.39 16.94 -4.32
C THR A 12 22.45 18.34 -3.68
N CYS A 13 23.57 18.69 -3.05
CA CYS A 13 23.79 20.06 -2.56
C CYS A 13 23.80 21.11 -3.68
N SER A 14 24.00 20.70 -4.94
CA SER A 14 24.01 21.59 -6.11
C SER A 14 22.63 21.77 -6.74
N GLY A 15 21.64 20.97 -6.35
CA GLY A 15 20.27 21.06 -6.87
C GLY A 15 19.64 19.70 -7.17
N VAL A 16 18.69 19.70 -8.11
CA VAL A 16 17.93 18.51 -8.54
C VAL A 16 18.29 18.17 -9.99
N GLU A 17 18.67 16.93 -10.25
CA GLU A 17 19.05 16.42 -11.57
C GLU A 17 18.03 15.34 -12.05
N GLY A 18 17.85 15.23 -13.37
CA GLY A 18 16.96 14.23 -14.00
C GLY A 18 15.71 14.81 -14.68
N PRO A 19 14.63 14.01 -14.86
CA PRO A 19 14.45 12.67 -14.31
C PRO A 19 15.14 11.57 -15.11
N VAL A 20 15.52 10.50 -14.42
CA VAL A 20 15.65 9.17 -15.03
C VAL A 20 14.26 8.56 -15.06
N THR A 21 13.79 8.20 -16.26
CA THR A 21 12.45 7.62 -16.47
C THR A 21 12.55 6.12 -16.66
N THR A 22 11.79 5.35 -15.88
CA THR A 22 11.59 3.91 -16.09
C THR A 22 10.11 3.63 -16.35
N SER A 23 9.78 3.00 -17.49
CA SER A 23 8.41 2.60 -17.84
C SER A 23 8.20 1.12 -17.53
N ILE A 24 7.55 0.80 -16.41
CA ILE A 24 7.39 -0.58 -15.91
C ILE A 24 6.18 -0.67 -14.98
N GLY A 25 5.54 -1.84 -14.85
CA GLY A 25 4.50 -2.05 -13.84
C GLY A 25 3.09 -1.60 -14.27
N TYR A 26 2.22 -1.41 -13.27
CA TYR A 26 0.79 -1.12 -13.44
C TYR A 26 0.56 0.26 -14.07
N THR A 27 -0.43 0.35 -14.96
CA THR A 27 -0.88 1.59 -15.63
C THR A 27 -2.26 1.97 -15.13
N PRO A 28 -2.38 2.89 -14.17
CA PRO A 28 -3.68 3.39 -13.73
C PRO A 28 -4.41 4.12 -14.87
N ALA A 29 -5.63 3.69 -15.19
CA ALA A 29 -6.44 4.24 -16.28
C ALA A 29 -7.91 4.41 -15.82
N PRO A 30 -8.64 5.41 -16.37
CA PRO A 30 -10.04 5.60 -16.00
C PRO A 30 -10.89 4.41 -16.40
N ASP A 31 -11.93 4.14 -15.63
CA ASP A 31 -12.88 3.08 -15.96
C ASP A 31 -13.84 3.47 -17.10
N ALA A 32 -14.73 2.56 -17.49
CA ALA A 32 -15.67 2.79 -18.59
C ALA A 32 -16.65 3.95 -18.35
N THR A 33 -16.81 4.40 -17.10
CA THR A 33 -17.64 5.55 -16.69
C THR A 33 -16.83 6.86 -16.60
N GLY A 34 -15.52 6.81 -16.84
CA GLY A 34 -14.60 7.94 -16.67
C GLY A 34 -14.10 8.13 -15.23
N SER A 35 -14.40 7.21 -14.32
CA SER A 35 -13.95 7.28 -12.93
C SER A 35 -12.43 7.13 -12.81
N THR A 36 -11.80 7.93 -11.96
CA THR A 36 -10.35 7.92 -11.73
C THR A 36 -9.95 7.16 -10.46
N VAL A 37 -10.80 6.26 -9.99
CA VAL A 37 -10.57 5.41 -8.80
C VAL A 37 -9.24 4.65 -8.83
N SER A 38 -8.70 4.34 -10.00
CA SER A 38 -7.38 3.70 -10.11
C SER A 38 -6.20 4.60 -9.71
N ALA A 39 -6.44 5.90 -9.47
CA ALA A 39 -5.47 6.83 -8.89
C ALA A 39 -5.33 6.69 -7.39
N ILE A 40 -6.27 5.98 -6.74
CA ILE A 40 -6.23 5.73 -5.31
C ILE A 40 -5.15 4.69 -5.03
N GLY A 41 -4.24 5.05 -4.13
CA GLY A 41 -3.09 4.24 -3.80
C GLY A 41 -2.05 4.99 -2.98
N CYS A 42 -0.93 4.32 -2.76
CA CYS A 42 0.26 4.88 -2.13
C CYS A 42 1.50 4.27 -2.75
N MET A 43 2.61 4.99 -2.69
CA MET A 43 3.93 4.57 -3.14
C MET A 43 4.96 4.96 -2.10
N LYS A 44 5.85 4.03 -1.72
CA LYS A 44 6.96 4.27 -0.80
C LYS A 44 8.21 3.49 -1.19
N LEU A 45 9.36 4.16 -1.09
CA LEU A 45 10.68 3.52 -1.09
C LEU A 45 10.94 2.83 0.26
N SER A 46 11.69 1.73 0.25
CA SER A 46 12.23 1.14 1.47
C SER A 46 13.26 2.08 2.11
N ARG A 47 13.46 1.99 3.42
CA ARG A 47 14.45 2.82 4.14
C ARG A 47 15.88 2.57 3.66
N GLN A 48 16.14 1.37 3.14
CA GLN A 48 17.42 0.95 2.58
C GLN A 48 17.66 1.57 1.19
N GLY A 49 16.64 2.12 0.55
CA GLY A 49 16.75 2.74 -0.77
C GLY A 49 16.99 1.74 -1.90
N THR A 50 16.65 0.47 -1.70
CA THR A 50 16.88 -0.61 -2.67
C THR A 50 15.60 -1.13 -3.32
N HIS A 51 14.43 -0.80 -2.74
CA HIS A 51 13.13 -1.26 -3.22
C HIS A 51 12.12 -0.13 -3.20
N MET A 52 11.12 -0.23 -4.08
CA MET A 52 9.94 0.61 -4.08
C MET A 52 8.71 -0.28 -4.12
N ALA A 53 7.74 0.01 -3.27
CA ALA A 53 6.44 -0.62 -3.32
C ALA A 53 5.35 0.41 -3.56
N SER A 54 4.34 0.02 -4.34
CA SER A 54 3.12 0.78 -4.50
C SER A 54 1.89 -0.12 -4.44
N VAL A 55 0.77 0.49 -4.09
CA VAL A 55 -0.54 -0.14 -4.13
C VAL A 55 -1.47 0.74 -4.95
N TRP A 56 -2.30 0.13 -5.78
CA TRP A 56 -3.26 0.81 -6.64
C TRP A 56 -4.62 0.13 -6.55
N THR A 57 -5.68 0.84 -6.92
CA THR A 57 -7.01 0.26 -7.15
C THR A 57 -7.17 -0.04 -8.63
N ASP A 58 -7.65 -1.21 -9.01
CA ASP A 58 -7.93 -1.55 -10.41
C ASP A 58 -9.42 -1.86 -10.59
N PRO A 59 -10.20 -1.01 -11.28
CA PRO A 59 -11.61 -1.26 -11.51
C PRO A 59 -11.80 -2.40 -12.51
N VAL A 60 -12.36 -3.53 -12.04
CA VAL A 60 -12.64 -4.71 -12.88
C VAL A 60 -14.00 -4.58 -13.55
N VAL A 61 -15.00 -4.16 -12.78
CA VAL A 61 -16.36 -3.91 -13.26
C VAL A 61 -16.80 -2.55 -12.74
N SER A 62 -17.17 -1.66 -13.66
CA SER A 62 -17.68 -0.33 -13.33
C SER A 62 -18.94 -0.05 -14.14
N THR A 63 -20.09 -0.38 -13.58
CA THR A 63 -21.39 0.04 -14.10
C THR A 63 -22.08 0.93 -13.07
N PRO A 64 -23.12 1.68 -13.44
CA PRO A 64 -23.93 2.42 -12.47
C PRO A 64 -24.52 1.54 -11.34
N GLN A 65 -24.59 0.23 -11.53
CA GLN A 65 -25.21 -0.74 -10.62
C GLN A 65 -24.20 -1.59 -9.84
N VAL A 66 -23.00 -1.82 -10.39
CA VAL A 66 -21.99 -2.70 -9.81
C VAL A 66 -20.62 -2.06 -9.94
N PHE A 67 -19.92 -1.94 -8.81
CA PHE A 67 -18.51 -1.57 -8.77
C PHE A 67 -17.74 -2.74 -8.16
N GLN A 68 -16.71 -3.22 -8.85
CA GLN A 68 -15.77 -4.23 -8.37
C GLN A 68 -14.36 -3.76 -8.69
N SER A 69 -13.45 -3.91 -7.73
CA SER A 69 -12.05 -3.55 -7.91
C SER A 69 -11.09 -4.50 -7.22
N LEU A 70 -9.89 -4.60 -7.78
CA LEU A 70 -8.74 -5.27 -7.19
C LEU A 70 -7.83 -4.24 -6.53
N MET A 71 -7.10 -4.69 -5.52
CA MET A 71 -5.93 -4.00 -5.02
C MET A 71 -4.70 -4.56 -5.73
N ILE A 72 -4.01 -3.72 -6.51
CA ILE A 72 -2.79 -4.10 -7.22
C ILE A 72 -1.58 -3.67 -6.40
N VAL A 73 -0.82 -4.64 -5.91
CA VAL A 73 0.46 -4.43 -5.24
C VAL A 73 1.56 -4.54 -6.26
N VAL A 74 2.49 -3.59 -6.27
CA VAL A 74 3.65 -3.54 -7.15
C VAL A 74 4.90 -3.40 -6.29
N LEU A 75 5.89 -4.25 -6.53
CA LEU A 75 7.21 -4.21 -5.91
C LEU A 75 8.29 -4.15 -7.01
N LEU A 76 9.15 -3.14 -6.95
CA LEU A 76 10.27 -2.94 -7.86
C LEU A 76 11.57 -2.87 -7.06
N ASP A 77 12.67 -3.30 -7.69
CA ASP A 77 14.01 -2.94 -7.23
C ASP A 77 14.32 -1.51 -7.68
N PHE A 78 15.08 -0.78 -6.86
CA PHE A 78 15.54 0.56 -7.15
C PHE A 78 17.07 0.64 -7.03
N ASN A 79 17.72 1.13 -8.07
CA ASN A 79 19.15 1.40 -8.05
C ASN A 79 19.38 2.90 -7.84
N ALA A 80 19.78 3.28 -6.62
CA ALA A 80 20.02 4.67 -6.26
C ALA A 80 21.21 5.32 -6.99
N MET A 81 22.15 4.55 -7.55
CA MET A 81 23.27 5.09 -8.33
C MET A 81 22.84 5.52 -9.73
N THR A 82 21.89 4.82 -10.34
CA THR A 82 21.43 5.08 -11.72
C THR A 82 20.06 5.72 -11.78
N GLY A 83 19.27 5.71 -10.70
CA GLY A 83 17.89 6.18 -10.68
C GLY A 83 16.90 5.25 -11.40
N THR A 84 17.29 4.03 -11.73
CA THR A 84 16.45 3.11 -12.52
C THR A 84 15.68 2.13 -11.65
N PHE A 85 14.47 1.77 -12.06
CA PHE A 85 13.69 0.69 -11.47
C PHE A 85 13.77 -0.60 -12.30
N SER A 86 13.69 -1.77 -11.67
CA SER A 86 13.72 -3.07 -12.35
C SER A 86 12.98 -4.16 -11.57
N ASN A 87 12.97 -5.38 -12.09
CA ASN A 87 12.48 -6.59 -11.39
C ASN A 87 11.06 -6.45 -10.85
N LEU A 88 10.13 -6.15 -11.76
CA LEU A 88 8.70 -6.06 -11.46
C LEU A 88 8.18 -7.37 -10.87
N ARG A 89 7.67 -7.26 -9.64
CA ARG A 89 6.83 -8.25 -8.99
C ARG A 89 5.49 -7.59 -8.68
N SER A 90 4.39 -8.27 -8.97
CA SER A 90 3.06 -7.73 -8.74
C SER A 90 2.09 -8.79 -8.27
N ASP A 91 1.16 -8.36 -7.44
CA ASP A 91 0.06 -9.18 -6.95
C ASP A 91 -1.26 -8.42 -7.13
N ALA A 92 -2.31 -9.15 -7.46
CA ALA A 92 -3.66 -8.64 -7.55
C ALA A 92 -4.48 -9.29 -6.43
N VAL A 93 -4.83 -8.49 -5.43
CA VAL A 93 -5.66 -8.92 -4.32
C VAL A 93 -7.10 -8.56 -4.66
N GLY A 94 -7.95 -9.58 -4.79
CA GLY A 94 -9.36 -9.44 -5.09
C GLY A 94 -10.16 -10.41 -4.24
N PRO A 95 -11.30 -10.03 -3.67
CA PRO A 95 -12.06 -10.90 -2.79
C PRO A 95 -13.29 -11.41 -3.54
N GLY A 96 -13.18 -11.85 -4.79
CA GLY A 96 -14.36 -12.24 -5.57
C GLY A 96 -15.40 -11.11 -5.72
N THR A 97 -16.39 -11.01 -4.82
CA THR A 97 -17.51 -10.05 -4.85
C THR A 97 -17.27 -8.69 -4.19
N ASP A 98 -16.21 -8.51 -3.40
CA ASP A 98 -16.01 -7.26 -2.63
C ASP A 98 -15.13 -6.22 -3.33
N ILE A 99 -15.21 -4.96 -2.89
CA ILE A 99 -14.46 -3.84 -3.45
C ILE A 99 -13.22 -3.60 -2.60
N LEU A 100 -12.05 -3.95 -3.14
CA LEU A 100 -10.77 -3.58 -2.54
C LEU A 100 -10.22 -2.33 -3.20
N LYS A 101 -10.08 -1.27 -2.40
CA LYS A 101 -9.41 -0.03 -2.80
C LYS A 101 -8.04 0.01 -2.15
N GLY A 102 -7.00 -0.32 -2.90
CA GLY A 102 -5.63 -0.24 -2.41
C GLY A 102 -5.33 1.14 -1.84
N TYR A 103 -4.72 1.20 -0.65
CA TYR A 103 -4.53 2.47 0.04
C TYR A 103 -3.13 2.66 0.60
N GLY A 104 -2.78 2.04 1.73
CA GLY A 104 -1.50 2.28 2.39
C GLY A 104 -0.43 1.26 2.02
N VAL A 105 0.83 1.70 2.08
CA VAL A 105 2.05 0.90 1.95
C VAL A 105 3.00 1.33 3.05
N GLU A 106 3.64 0.39 3.74
CA GLU A 106 4.74 0.68 4.66
C GLU A 106 5.71 -0.49 4.79
N TRP A 107 6.97 -0.16 5.02
CA TRP A 107 8.05 -1.11 5.22
C TRP A 107 8.31 -1.36 6.71
N SER A 108 8.61 -2.61 7.05
CA SER A 108 9.24 -2.95 8.32
C SER A 108 10.61 -2.24 8.48
N PRO A 109 11.09 -2.01 9.72
CA PRO A 109 12.38 -1.38 9.96
C PRO A 109 13.55 -2.05 9.23
N SER A 110 13.58 -3.39 9.19
CA SER A 110 14.61 -4.15 8.47
C SER A 110 14.51 -4.04 6.94
N GLY A 111 13.34 -3.65 6.42
CA GLY A 111 13.03 -3.66 4.99
C GLY A 111 12.68 -5.04 4.43
N ARG A 112 12.60 -6.09 5.26
CA ARG A 112 12.22 -7.45 4.83
C ARG A 112 10.72 -7.58 4.59
N PHE A 113 9.90 -7.11 5.53
CA PHE A 113 8.46 -7.20 5.39
C PHE A 113 7.89 -5.92 4.80
N LEU A 114 6.99 -6.11 3.83
CA LEU A 114 6.17 -5.09 3.22
C LEU A 114 4.73 -5.26 3.70
N TYR A 115 4.13 -4.18 4.20
CA TYR A 115 2.73 -4.14 4.59
C TYR A 115 1.93 -3.31 3.59
N VAL A 116 0.75 -3.80 3.23
CA VAL A 116 -0.23 -3.08 2.41
C VAL A 116 -1.61 -3.20 3.03
N ASN A 117 -2.45 -2.19 2.83
CA ASN A 117 -3.85 -2.26 3.25
C ASN A 117 -4.79 -1.71 2.17
N ASP A 118 -6.04 -2.13 2.27
CA ASP A 118 -7.14 -1.56 1.51
C ASP A 118 -8.01 -0.62 2.35
N ASN A 119 -8.84 0.19 1.70
CA ASN A 119 -9.79 1.12 2.32
C ASN A 119 -11.21 0.51 2.50
N GLY A 120 -11.40 -0.77 2.18
CA GLY A 120 -12.40 -1.64 2.79
C GLY A 120 -13.87 -1.45 2.43
N LEU A 121 -14.28 -1.22 1.18
CA LEU A 121 -15.72 -1.13 0.84
C LEU A 121 -16.35 -2.51 0.53
N VAL A 122 -16.65 -3.32 1.55
CA VAL A 122 -17.37 -4.60 1.33
C VAL A 122 -18.88 -4.36 1.30
N GLY A 123 -19.52 -4.32 0.13
CA GLY A 123 -21.00 -4.41 0.03
C GLY A 123 -21.82 -3.43 0.89
N GLY A 124 -21.27 -2.26 1.25
CA GLY A 124 -21.88 -1.27 2.15
C GLY A 124 -21.53 -1.41 3.64
N MET A 125 -20.76 -2.41 4.05
CA MET A 125 -20.20 -2.59 5.39
C MET A 125 -18.68 -2.58 5.30
N ALA A 126 -18.04 -1.56 5.85
CA ALA A 126 -16.63 -1.39 5.62
C ALA A 126 -15.77 -2.34 6.49
N SER A 127 -14.88 -3.12 5.87
CA SER A 127 -13.87 -3.90 6.57
C SER A 127 -12.59 -3.94 5.75
N SER A 128 -11.63 -3.13 6.18
CA SER A 128 -10.28 -3.11 5.60
C SER A 128 -9.45 -4.29 6.07
N SER A 129 -8.55 -4.75 5.21
CA SER A 129 -7.55 -5.78 5.48
C SER A 129 -6.13 -5.22 5.45
N VAL A 130 -5.24 -5.85 6.21
CA VAL A 130 -3.79 -5.60 6.19
C VAL A 130 -3.10 -6.88 5.81
N TYR A 131 -2.29 -6.82 4.75
CA TYR A 131 -1.49 -7.93 4.27
C TYR A 131 0.00 -7.66 4.48
N GLN A 132 0.74 -8.73 4.75
CA GLN A 132 2.20 -8.75 4.86
C GLN A 132 2.78 -9.60 3.73
N TYR A 133 3.89 -9.15 3.16
CA TYR A 133 4.71 -9.87 2.19
C TYR A 133 6.15 -9.94 2.70
N ASP A 134 6.82 -11.07 2.53
CA ASP A 134 8.25 -11.25 2.77
C ASP A 134 9.03 -11.02 1.47
N VAL A 135 9.76 -9.91 1.37
CA VAL A 135 10.48 -9.54 0.14
C VAL A 135 11.80 -10.29 -0.05
N GLN A 136 12.24 -11.04 0.97
CA GLN A 136 13.43 -11.89 0.86
C GLN A 136 13.11 -13.26 0.25
N ASP A 137 11.84 -13.62 0.14
CA ASP A 137 11.44 -14.83 -0.58
C ASP A 137 11.76 -14.69 -2.09
N PRO A 138 12.18 -15.76 -2.79
CA PRO A 138 12.36 -15.73 -4.24
C PRO A 138 11.10 -15.33 -5.03
N ASP A 139 9.91 -15.58 -4.49
CA ASP A 139 8.62 -15.12 -5.01
C ASP A 139 7.83 -14.38 -3.92
N PRO A 140 8.16 -13.11 -3.63
CA PRO A 140 7.53 -12.35 -2.55
C PRO A 140 6.02 -12.29 -2.62
N MET A 141 5.45 -12.22 -3.83
CA MET A 141 4.02 -12.06 -4.03
C MET A 141 3.24 -13.29 -3.57
N SER A 142 3.86 -14.47 -3.62
CA SER A 142 3.27 -15.72 -3.10
C SER A 142 3.16 -15.77 -1.57
N THR A 143 3.92 -14.93 -0.85
CA THR A 143 3.99 -14.94 0.63
C THR A 143 2.87 -14.16 1.31
N ARG A 144 1.96 -13.55 0.52
CA ARG A 144 0.86 -12.71 1.01
C ARG A 144 0.14 -13.37 2.18
N THR A 145 0.23 -12.75 3.35
CA THR A 145 -0.43 -13.21 4.58
C THR A 145 -1.35 -12.12 5.12
N LEU A 146 -2.62 -12.46 5.41
CA LEU A 146 -3.53 -11.56 6.11
C LEU A 146 -3.10 -11.49 7.59
N VAL A 147 -2.71 -10.30 8.05
CA VAL A 147 -2.18 -10.11 9.42
C VAL A 147 -3.07 -9.23 10.29
N GLY A 148 -4.01 -8.50 9.70
CA GLY A 148 -4.91 -7.63 10.43
C GLY A 148 -6.12 -7.19 9.61
N GLY A 149 -7.11 -6.61 10.27
CA GLY A 149 -8.32 -6.12 9.62
C GLY A 149 -9.47 -5.84 10.59
N GLY A 150 -10.70 -5.84 10.08
CA GLY A 150 -11.93 -5.77 10.89
C GLY A 150 -12.36 -4.38 11.34
N SER A 151 -11.93 -3.33 10.64
CA SER A 151 -12.26 -1.93 10.96
C SER A 151 -12.84 -1.21 9.74
N PRO A 152 -13.79 -0.27 9.93
CA PRO A 152 -14.58 0.33 8.85
C PRO A 152 -13.84 1.27 7.90
N ALA A 153 -12.53 1.43 8.04
CA ALA A 153 -11.64 1.90 6.99
C ALA A 153 -10.23 2.07 7.55
N HIS A 154 -9.24 1.66 6.76
CA HIS A 154 -7.83 1.97 7.00
C HIS A 154 -7.40 3.05 6.00
N GLY A 155 -6.61 4.00 6.49
CA GLY A 155 -5.92 5.00 5.70
C GLY A 155 -4.45 4.62 5.50
N SER A 156 -3.59 5.64 5.39
CA SER A 156 -2.14 5.43 5.25
C SER A 156 -1.52 4.79 6.48
N MET A 157 -0.42 4.08 6.25
CA MET A 157 0.43 3.49 7.27
C MET A 157 1.71 4.31 7.42
N GLN A 158 2.26 4.40 8.63
CA GLN A 158 3.52 5.09 8.88
C GLN A 158 4.33 4.40 9.97
N LEU A 159 5.60 4.07 9.67
CA LEU A 159 6.56 3.60 10.67
C LEU A 159 6.95 4.75 11.61
N ALA A 160 6.76 4.55 12.91
CA ALA A 160 7.15 5.49 13.94
C ALA A 160 8.55 5.19 14.52
N PRO A 161 9.20 6.17 15.18
CA PRO A 161 10.53 5.98 15.79
C PRO A 161 10.60 4.87 16.85
N ASN A 162 9.47 4.52 17.46
CA ASN A 162 9.38 3.42 18.43
C ASN A 162 9.35 2.03 17.78
N GLY A 163 9.40 1.93 16.45
CA GLY A 163 9.37 0.67 15.72
C GLY A 163 7.97 0.17 15.38
N THR A 164 6.90 0.81 15.84
CA THR A 164 5.53 0.44 15.49
C THR A 164 5.12 1.08 14.16
N ILE A 165 4.43 0.32 13.29
CA ILE A 165 3.73 0.89 12.14
C ILE A 165 2.32 1.27 12.59
N TYR A 166 1.97 2.55 12.55
CA TYR A 166 0.61 3.00 12.84
C TYR A 166 -0.21 3.12 11.56
N ILE A 167 -1.50 2.82 11.66
CA ILE A 167 -2.45 2.84 10.54
C ILE A 167 -3.54 3.85 10.85
N ALA A 168 -3.69 4.85 9.99
CA ALA A 168 -4.75 5.82 10.07
C ALA A 168 -6.13 5.14 9.95
N ARG A 169 -7.12 5.75 10.60
CA ARG A 169 -8.52 5.30 10.56
C ARG A 169 -9.38 6.42 10.01
N LEU A 170 -10.52 6.05 9.42
CA LEU A 170 -11.53 7.00 8.95
C LEU A 170 -12.84 6.80 9.74
N ASN A 171 -13.86 7.57 9.36
CA ASN A 171 -15.23 7.41 9.86
C ASN A 171 -15.37 7.66 11.36
N GLY A 172 -14.71 8.69 11.89
CA GLY A 172 -14.83 9.11 13.28
C GLY A 172 -14.14 8.20 14.31
N ALA A 173 -13.26 7.30 13.88
CA ALA A 173 -12.47 6.49 14.79
C ALA A 173 -11.63 7.36 15.73
N GLN A 174 -11.55 6.97 17.00
CA GLN A 174 -10.82 7.70 18.06
C GLN A 174 -9.47 7.05 18.40
N TYR A 175 -8.94 6.24 17.48
CA TYR A 175 -7.72 5.50 17.66
C TYR A 175 -7.03 5.23 16.33
N LEU A 176 -5.72 4.97 16.38
CA LEU A 176 -4.97 4.37 15.28
C LEU A 176 -4.86 2.86 15.51
N ALA A 177 -4.83 2.08 14.43
CA ALA A 177 -4.31 0.71 14.51
C ALA A 177 -2.78 0.73 14.58
N GLY A 178 -2.19 -0.39 14.98
CA GLY A 178 -0.75 -0.55 15.05
C GLY A 178 -0.30 -1.95 14.67
N ILE A 179 0.93 -2.07 14.18
CA ILE A 179 1.67 -3.32 14.02
C ILE A 179 2.91 -3.14 14.91
N THR A 180 2.92 -3.78 16.08
CA THR A 180 3.88 -3.48 17.14
C THR A 180 5.26 -4.06 16.89
N ASP A 181 5.34 -5.18 16.17
CA ASP A 181 6.56 -5.94 15.92
C ASP A 181 6.74 -6.19 14.41
N PRO A 182 6.88 -5.15 13.58
CA PRO A 182 6.76 -5.26 12.12
C PRO A 182 7.87 -6.09 11.45
N ASP A 183 8.94 -6.45 12.16
CA ASP A 183 9.98 -7.37 11.67
C ASP A 183 9.68 -8.85 11.97
N VAL A 184 8.49 -9.17 12.49
CA VAL A 184 8.04 -10.55 12.76
C VAL A 184 7.04 -11.00 11.69
N ALA A 185 7.22 -12.22 11.19
CA ALA A 185 6.35 -12.80 10.17
C ALA A 185 4.95 -13.17 10.70
N GLY A 186 3.95 -13.03 9.84
CA GLY A 186 2.56 -13.44 10.08
C GLY A 186 1.92 -12.72 11.26
N SER A 187 1.02 -13.42 11.96
CA SER A 187 0.31 -12.88 13.13
C SER A 187 1.24 -12.48 14.29
N GLY A 188 2.50 -12.94 14.28
CA GLY A 188 3.52 -12.50 15.23
C GLY A 188 3.91 -11.03 15.10
N CYS A 189 3.53 -10.35 14.00
CA CYS A 189 3.79 -8.91 13.82
C CYS A 189 3.03 -8.00 14.80
N GLY A 190 2.08 -8.55 15.56
CA GLY A 190 1.38 -7.82 16.61
C GLY A 190 0.42 -6.75 16.09
N TYR A 191 -0.45 -7.09 15.13
CA TYR A 191 -1.53 -6.18 14.73
C TYR A 191 -2.49 -5.92 15.90
N VAL A 192 -2.71 -4.65 16.21
CA VAL A 192 -3.62 -4.16 17.25
C VAL A 192 -4.61 -3.17 16.62
N ASN A 193 -5.90 -3.50 16.71
CA ASN A 193 -6.95 -2.71 16.07
C ASN A 193 -7.10 -1.29 16.65
N ALA A 194 -6.83 -1.13 17.95
CA ALA A 194 -6.87 0.16 18.66
C ALA A 194 -5.58 0.32 19.47
N ALA A 195 -4.48 0.57 18.77
CA ALA A 195 -3.13 0.62 19.36
C ALA A 195 -2.88 1.90 20.17
N VAL A 196 -3.42 3.03 19.72
CA VAL A 196 -3.28 4.32 20.42
C VAL A 196 -4.53 5.16 20.24
N THR A 197 -4.98 5.82 21.30
CA THR A 197 -6.14 6.73 21.25
C THR A 197 -5.76 8.12 20.74
N LEU A 198 -6.68 8.78 20.04
CA LEU A 198 -6.59 10.17 19.59
C LEU A 198 -7.09 11.17 20.65
N GLY A 199 -7.32 10.73 21.89
CA GLY A 199 -7.75 11.60 22.99
C GLY A 199 -9.18 12.11 22.84
N GLY A 200 -10.05 11.38 22.14
CA GLY A 200 -11.46 11.71 21.96
C GLY A 200 -11.77 12.59 20.75
N VAL A 201 -10.77 13.10 20.03
CA VAL A 201 -10.96 13.79 18.75
C VAL A 201 -11.16 12.75 17.64
N PRO A 202 -12.33 12.71 16.98
CA PRO A 202 -12.58 11.73 15.92
C PRO A 202 -11.70 11.98 14.69
N SER A 203 -11.28 10.91 14.02
CA SER A 203 -10.68 10.99 12.69
C SER A 203 -11.68 11.59 11.69
N THR A 204 -11.21 12.51 10.85
CA THR A 204 -11.98 13.09 9.73
C THR A 204 -12.23 12.09 8.62
#